data_AF-A0A0D8XQT1-F1
#
_entry.id   AF-A0A0D8XQT1-F1
#
_cell.length_a   1.000
_cell.length_b   1.000
_cell.length_c   1.000
_cell.angle_alpha   90.00
_cell.angle_beta   90.00
_cell.angle_gamma   90.00
#
_symmetry.space_group_name_H-M   'P 1'
#
loop_
_entity.id
_entity.type
_entity.pdbx_description
1 polymer ?
#
loop_
_entity_poly.entity_id
_entity_poly.type
_entity_poly.pdbx_seq_one_letter_code
_entity_poly.pdbx_strand_id
1 'polypeptide(L)'
;MKLSYTVRFIFALSMTRHLVDSIPPNLCDVKGTLQCENYQTCCQFSDSDYGCCPFTAANCCPLKNSCCPAGFQCGETSCIRMNTNSKQGFQ
;
A
#
# COMPACT_ATOMS: atom_id res chain seq x y z
N MET A 1 -11.43 35.57 18.74
CA MET A 1 -10.41 36.52 18.21
C MET A 1 -9.08 36.03 18.79
N LYS A 2 -8.08 35.56 18.02
CA LYS A 2 -7.12 36.32 17.16
C LYS A 2 -6.44 37.46 17.95
N LEU A 3 -5.11 37.63 17.97
CA LEU A 3 -3.97 36.96 17.28
C LEU A 3 -2.66 37.26 18.09
N SER A 4 -1.64 36.43 18.34
CA SER A 4 -1.24 35.02 18.09
C SER A 4 -0.04 34.78 17.13
N TYR A 5 0.98 34.05 17.62
CA TYR A 5 1.96 33.23 16.88
C TYR A 5 2.91 33.88 15.82
N THR A 6 3.87 34.73 16.25
CA THR A 6 4.97 35.19 15.37
C THR A 6 6.38 35.00 15.96
N VAL A 7 6.72 33.73 16.20
CA VAL A 7 8.07 33.15 16.02
C VAL A 7 9.30 33.74 16.77
N ARG A 8 9.19 33.89 18.10
CA ARG A 8 10.30 33.44 18.99
C ARG A 8 10.48 31.89 18.99
N PHE A 9 9.58 31.19 18.30
CA PHE A 9 9.61 29.78 17.93
C PHE A 9 10.56 29.41 16.75
N ILE A 10 11.40 30.33 16.22
CA ILE A 10 12.15 30.05 14.97
C ILE A 10 13.56 29.44 15.13
N PHE A 11 14.33 29.80 16.17
CA PHE A 11 15.75 29.37 16.29
C PHE A 11 16.06 28.33 17.37
N ALA A 12 15.14 28.07 18.30
CA ALA A 12 15.25 26.98 19.30
C ALA A 12 14.09 25.96 19.20
N LEU A 13 13.22 26.12 18.20
CA LEU A 13 11.91 25.44 18.10
C LEU A 13 11.63 24.92 16.68
N SER A 14 12.71 24.67 15.93
CA SER A 14 12.75 23.77 14.76
C SER A 14 12.32 22.32 15.09
N MET A 15 12.18 21.98 16.38
CA MET A 15 11.54 20.78 16.95
C MET A 15 10.03 20.63 16.62
N THR A 16 9.53 21.26 15.56
CA THR A 16 8.12 21.24 15.15
C THR A 16 7.90 20.88 13.68
N ARG A 17 8.97 20.50 12.97
CA ARG A 17 8.91 19.67 11.75
C ARG A 17 9.88 18.51 11.97
N HIS A 18 9.47 17.26 11.96
CA HIS A 18 8.33 16.69 11.26
C HIS A 18 7.40 15.86 12.17
N LEU A 19 6.07 16.07 12.05
CA LEU A 19 5.07 15.01 12.24
C LEU A 19 4.90 14.24 10.91
N VAL A 20 6.03 13.74 10.44
CA VAL A 20 6.26 12.76 9.37
C VAL A 20 7.43 11.96 9.95
N ASP A 21 7.27 10.71 10.36
CA ASP A 21 6.45 9.68 9.73
C ASP A 21 5.74 8.82 10.80
N SER A 22 4.45 9.06 11.04
CA SER A 22 3.62 8.25 11.97
C SER A 22 2.50 7.46 11.28
N ILE A 23 2.55 7.41 9.95
CA ILE A 23 1.87 6.43 9.11
C ILE A 23 2.98 5.49 8.66
N PRO A 24 3.11 4.30 9.25
CA PRO A 24 4.09 3.33 8.78
C PRO A 24 3.92 3.06 7.27
N PRO A 25 5.00 2.95 6.48
CA PRO A 25 4.93 2.84 5.00
C PRO A 25 4.27 1.55 4.49
N ASN A 26 3.91 0.67 5.42
CA ASN A 26 3.25 -0.62 5.27
C ASN A 26 1.73 -0.59 5.59
N LEU A 27 1.11 0.59 5.73
CA LEU A 27 -0.34 0.76 5.78
C LEU A 27 -0.98 0.63 4.38
N CYS A 28 -1.99 -0.21 4.24
CA CYS A 28 -2.65 -0.51 2.96
C CYS A 28 -3.96 0.25 2.72
N ASP A 29 -4.68 0.56 3.79
CA ASP A 29 -5.96 1.27 3.76
C ASP A 29 -5.74 2.75 4.11
N VAL A 30 -6.51 3.64 3.50
CA VAL A 30 -6.44 5.10 3.70
C VAL A 30 -6.78 5.52 5.13
N LYS A 31 -7.51 4.69 5.89
CA LYS A 31 -7.78 4.91 7.33
C LYS A 31 -6.69 4.31 8.23
N GLY A 32 -5.71 3.61 7.66
CA GLY A 32 -4.62 2.96 8.38
C GLY A 32 -5.02 1.72 9.17
N THR A 33 -6.17 1.09 8.86
CA THR A 33 -6.67 -0.06 9.65
C THR A 33 -5.94 -1.37 9.37
N LEU A 34 -5.40 -1.54 8.15
CA LEU A 34 -4.59 -2.69 7.76
C LEU A 34 -3.13 -2.28 7.58
N GLN A 35 -2.25 -2.99 8.27
CA GLN A 35 -0.79 -2.86 8.16
C GLN A 35 -0.18 -4.23 7.86
N CYS A 36 0.63 -4.31 6.81
CA CYS A 36 1.40 -5.50 6.46
C CYS A 36 2.84 -5.43 6.99
N GLU A 37 3.70 -6.40 6.68
CA GLU A 37 5.15 -6.31 6.94
C GLU A 37 5.94 -5.89 5.69
N ASN A 38 7.19 -5.44 5.85
CA ASN A 38 8.00 -4.86 4.75
C ASN A 38 8.31 -5.83 3.59
N TYR A 39 8.14 -7.14 3.78
CA TYR A 39 8.28 -8.17 2.74
C TYR A 39 6.94 -8.64 2.16
N GLN A 40 5.83 -8.01 2.56
CA GLN A 40 4.49 -8.31 2.10
C GLN A 40 4.03 -7.23 1.11
N THR A 41 3.07 -7.56 0.25
CA THR A 41 2.45 -6.61 -0.67
C THR A 41 1.03 -6.29 -0.23
N CYS A 42 0.71 -5.01 -0.06
CA CYS A 42 -0.67 -4.54 0.08
C CYS A 42 -1.45 -4.82 -1.22
N CYS A 43 -2.52 -5.60 -1.15
CA CYS A 43 -3.43 -5.80 -2.28
C CYS A 43 -4.85 -5.37 -1.94
N GLN A 44 -5.43 -4.58 -2.82
CA GLN A 44 -6.84 -4.24 -2.80
C GLN A 44 -7.63 -5.33 -3.56
N PHE A 45 -8.72 -5.81 -2.97
CA PHE A 45 -9.61 -6.81 -3.56
C PHE A 45 -10.98 -6.22 -3.93
N SER A 46 -11.46 -5.23 -3.16
CA SER A 46 -12.66 -4.42 -3.46
C SER A 46 -12.44 -2.96 -3.05
N ASP A 47 -13.42 -2.07 -3.27
CA ASP A 47 -13.33 -0.67 -2.81
C ASP A 47 -13.10 -0.51 -1.29
N SER A 48 -13.48 -1.52 -0.49
CA SER A 48 -13.30 -1.53 0.97
C SER A 48 -12.35 -2.62 1.49
N ASP A 49 -12.11 -3.70 0.74
CA ASP A 49 -11.36 -4.86 1.21
C ASP A 49 -9.91 -4.83 0.74
N TYR A 50 -8.99 -4.79 1.70
CA TYR A 50 -7.55 -4.88 1.50
C TYR A 50 -7.00 -6.12 2.20
N GLY A 51 -5.88 -6.66 1.73
CA GLY A 51 -5.21 -7.82 2.31
C GLY A 51 -3.69 -7.79 2.14
N CYS A 52 -3.00 -8.51 3.03
CA CYS A 52 -1.54 -8.66 3.02
C CYS A 52 -1.12 -9.92 2.28
N CYS A 53 -0.43 -9.77 1.15
CA CYS A 53 0.16 -10.88 0.42
C CYS A 53 1.53 -11.25 1.02
N PRO A 54 1.83 -12.54 1.30
CA PRO A 54 3.09 -12.98 1.91
C PRO A 54 4.32 -12.91 0.96
N PHE A 55 4.17 -12.30 -0.21
CA PHE A 55 5.21 -12.17 -1.23
C PHE A 55 5.53 -10.69 -1.48
N THR A 56 6.80 -10.38 -1.74
CA THR A 56 7.22 -9.10 -2.31
C THR A 56 6.80 -9.00 -3.78
N ALA A 57 6.37 -7.80 -4.21
CA ALA A 57 5.90 -7.54 -5.57
C ALA A 57 4.85 -8.56 -6.07
N ALA A 58 3.87 -8.87 -5.22
CA ALA A 58 2.77 -9.77 -5.57
C ALA A 58 1.83 -9.14 -6.60
N ASN A 59 1.29 -9.95 -7.51
CA ASN A 59 0.16 -9.56 -8.35
C ASN A 59 -1.15 -9.84 -7.59
N CYS A 60 -1.97 -8.79 -7.44
CA CYS A 60 -3.27 -8.84 -6.76
C CYS A 60 -4.34 -9.45 -7.68
N CYS A 61 -5.10 -10.44 -7.17
CA CYS A 61 -6.22 -11.05 -7.89
C CYS A 61 -7.56 -10.70 -7.20
N PRO A 62 -8.17 -9.53 -7.51
CA PRO A 62 -9.38 -9.04 -6.81
C PRO A 62 -10.57 -10.00 -6.93
N LEU A 63 -10.74 -10.66 -8.09
CA LEU A 63 -11.79 -11.67 -8.34
C LEU A 63 -11.76 -12.90 -7.41
N LYS A 64 -10.76 -13.00 -6.52
CA LYS A 64 -10.42 -14.24 -5.81
C LYS A 64 -9.87 -14.05 -4.39
N ASN A 65 -9.82 -12.81 -3.88
CA ASN A 65 -9.09 -12.41 -2.67
C ASN A 65 -7.72 -13.11 -2.51
N SER A 66 -6.99 -13.25 -3.63
CA SER A 66 -5.79 -14.09 -3.73
C SER A 66 -4.60 -13.29 -4.25
N CYS A 67 -3.40 -13.78 -3.94
CA CYS A 67 -2.12 -13.18 -4.30
C CYS A 67 -1.31 -14.15 -5.17
N CYS A 68 -0.79 -13.69 -6.30
CA CYS A 68 0.20 -14.44 -7.07
C CYS A 68 1.60 -13.86 -6.85
N PRO A 69 2.65 -14.69 -6.71
CA PRO A 69 4.02 -14.20 -6.60
C PRO A 69 4.50 -13.55 -7.90
N ALA A 70 5.56 -12.74 -7.82
CA ALA A 70 6.15 -12.06 -8.96
C ALA A 70 6.46 -13.02 -10.13
N GLY A 71 6.11 -12.62 -11.36
CA GLY A 71 6.23 -13.47 -12.56
C GLY A 71 5.08 -14.45 -12.78
N PHE A 72 4.02 -14.39 -11.97
CA PHE A 72 2.75 -15.10 -12.19
C PHE A 72 1.60 -14.11 -12.33
N GLN A 73 0.56 -14.50 -13.07
CA GLN A 73 -0.67 -13.74 -13.27
C GLN A 73 -1.88 -14.55 -12.79
N CYS A 74 -3.00 -13.86 -12.56
CA CYS A 74 -4.26 -14.48 -12.15
C CYS A 74 -4.83 -15.34 -13.30
N GLY A 75 -5.02 -16.63 -13.05
CA GLY A 75 -5.89 -17.51 -13.83
C GLY A 75 -7.21 -17.77 -13.11
N GLU A 76 -8.17 -18.41 -13.79
CA GLU A 76 -9.52 -18.67 -13.27
C GLU A 76 -9.53 -19.44 -11.94
N THR A 77 -8.59 -20.37 -11.76
CA THR A 77 -8.49 -21.23 -10.57
C THR A 77 -7.18 -21.07 -9.81
N SER A 78 -6.08 -20.76 -10.50
CA SER A 78 -4.70 -20.79 -9.98
C SER A 78 -3.83 -19.66 -10.55
N CYS A 79 -2.64 -19.46 -9.96
CA CYS A 79 -1.63 -18.55 -10.50
C CYS A 79 -0.90 -19.21 -11.67
N ILE A 80 -1.04 -18.64 -12.87
CA ILE A 80 -0.37 -19.13 -14.09
C ILE A 80 0.89 -18.31 -14.37
N ARG A 81 1.95 -18.95 -14.86
CA ARG A 81 3.25 -18.28 -15.11
C ARG A 81 3.08 -17.24 -16.21
N MET A 82 3.48 -16.00 -15.94
CA MET A 82 3.32 -14.89 -16.89
C MET A 82 4.23 -15.11 -18.10
N ASN A 83 3.62 -15.28 -19.27
CA ASN A 83 4.34 -15.38 -20.54
C ASN A 83 4.43 -13.99 -21.16
N THR A 84 5.63 -13.54 -21.53
CA THR A 84 5.93 -12.16 -21.95
C THR A 84 5.22 -11.72 -23.25
N ASN A 85 4.54 -12.64 -23.93
CA ASN A 85 3.70 -12.37 -25.10
C ASN A 85 2.25 -11.97 -24.74
N SER A 86 1.79 -12.19 -23.50
CA SER A 86 0.40 -11.92 -23.10
C SER A 86 0.19 -10.48 -22.60
N LYS A 87 -0.12 -9.57 -23.52
CA LYS A 87 -0.61 -8.21 -23.21
C LYS A 87 -2.10 -8.24 -22.80
N GLN A 88 -2.42 -8.92 -21.69
CA GLN A 88 -3.64 -8.62 -20.94
C GLN A 88 -3.37 -7.32 -20.15
N GLY A 89 -3.98 -6.18 -20.45
CA GLY A 89 -5.20 -5.99 -21.26
C GLY A 89 -6.43 -6.06 -20.38
N PHE A 90 -6.50 -5.17 -19.39
CA PHE A 90 -7.77 -4.72 -18.83
C PHE A 90 -8.56 -4.02 -19.94
N GLN A 91 -9.83 -4.37 -20.07
CA GLN A 91 -10.84 -3.74 -20.92
C GLN A 91 -12.16 -3.71 -20.15
#